data_AF-A0A830DMP6-F1
#
_entry.id   AF-A0A830DMP6-F1
#
_cell.length_a   1.000
_cell.length_b   1.000
_cell.length_c   1.000
_cell.angle_alpha   90.00
_cell.angle_beta   90.00
_cell.angle_gamma   90.00
#
_symmetry.space_group_name_H-M   'P 1'
#
loop_
_entity.id
_entity.type
_entity.pdbx_description
1 polymer ?
#
loop_
_entity_poly.entity_id
_entity_poly.type
_entity_poly.pdbx_seq_one_letter_code
_entity_poly.pdbx_strand_id
1 'polypeptide(L)'
;QGNSWLWEVGGAKILVDPILVGNLDFGIPWLYDAAKKFLRNFKLEDLPEIDCLLITQSLDDHCHLKTLGPLSQRLPNLRVISTPNAKSLLDPLFSNVTYLEPGQNSEIKVNNGSSVNIRATAGPVLGPPWQRPENGYIVTSPKGQLSLYYEPHCVYDKNFVEKERAHIVITPVIKQLLPSFTLVSGQDDAVRLAKLLQAKYVISS
;
A
#
# COMPACT_ATOMS: atom_id res chain seq x y z
N GLN A 1 6.11 -9.17 9.22
CA GLN A 1 5.97 -8.01 8.32
C GLN A 1 4.56 -8.04 7.81
N GLY A 2 3.88 -6.91 7.87
CA GLY A 2 2.49 -6.78 7.46
C GLY A 2 2.37 -5.53 6.61
N ASN A 3 1.71 -5.66 5.46
CA ASN A 3 1.50 -4.54 4.54
C ASN A 3 0.26 -3.72 4.91
N SER A 4 -0.50 -4.17 5.91
CA SER A 4 -1.76 -3.53 6.32
C SER A 4 -1.52 -2.30 7.19
N TRP A 5 -2.10 -1.18 6.76
CA TRP A 5 -2.06 0.08 7.52
C TRP A 5 -3.42 0.75 7.58
N LEU A 6 -3.64 1.53 8.63
CA LEU A 6 -4.66 2.57 8.66
C LEU A 6 -3.96 3.91 8.86
N TRP A 7 -3.96 4.74 7.83
CA TRP A 7 -3.33 6.07 7.88
C TRP A 7 -4.39 7.15 8.07
N GLU A 8 -4.04 8.17 8.86
CA GLU A 8 -4.77 9.43 8.89
C GLU A 8 -3.85 10.53 8.35
N VAL A 9 -4.11 10.99 7.12
CA VAL A 9 -3.28 11.99 6.44
C VAL A 9 -4.16 13.14 5.99
N GLY A 10 -3.89 14.35 6.46
CA GLY A 10 -4.66 15.54 6.05
C GLY A 10 -6.16 15.44 6.38
N GLY A 11 -6.54 14.63 7.38
CA GLY A 11 -7.92 14.35 7.74
C GLY A 11 -8.59 13.21 6.97
N ALA A 12 -7.90 12.58 6.01
CA ALA A 12 -8.39 11.40 5.30
C ALA A 12 -7.94 10.13 6.03
N LYS A 13 -8.86 9.21 6.27
CA LYS A 13 -8.61 7.87 6.80
C LYS A 13 -8.49 6.87 5.65
N ILE A 14 -7.28 6.38 5.42
CA ILE A 14 -6.94 5.50 4.30
C ILE A 14 -6.58 4.13 4.86
N LEU A 15 -7.37 3.12 4.52
CA LEU A 15 -7.07 1.71 4.80
C LEU A 15 -6.20 1.17 3.66
N VAL A 16 -5.05 0.60 3.97
CA VAL A 16 -4.06 0.16 2.98
C VAL A 16 -3.84 -1.33 3.11
N ASP A 17 -3.90 -2.07 2.00
CA ASP A 17 -3.58 -3.50 1.88
C ASP A 17 -4.12 -4.35 3.07
N PRO A 18 -5.43 -4.30 3.38
CA PRO A 18 -5.95 -4.85 4.62
C PRO A 18 -5.98 -6.38 4.61
N ILE A 19 -5.37 -6.96 5.63
CA ILE A 19 -5.43 -8.38 5.95
C ILE A 19 -6.02 -8.51 7.37
N LEU A 20 -7.34 -8.58 7.45
CA LEU A 20 -8.08 -8.55 8.72
C LEU A 20 -8.87 -9.83 8.98
N VAL A 21 -9.03 -10.69 7.97
CA VAL A 21 -9.83 -11.93 8.05
C VAL A 21 -9.00 -13.12 7.58
N GLY A 22 -8.89 -14.17 8.40
CA GLY A 22 -8.24 -15.44 8.01
C GLY A 22 -6.71 -15.40 8.00
N ASN A 23 -6.06 -16.56 7.89
CA ASN A 23 -4.60 -16.66 7.69
C ASN A 23 -4.24 -16.36 6.23
N LEU A 24 -3.12 -15.66 5.98
CA LEU A 24 -2.52 -15.65 4.65
C LEU A 24 -2.06 -17.07 4.32
N ASP A 25 -2.31 -17.48 3.10
CA ASP A 25 -1.90 -18.78 2.60
C ASP A 25 -1.14 -18.60 1.29
N PHE A 26 0.19 -18.52 1.39
CA PHE A 26 1.09 -18.53 0.23
C PHE A 26 1.47 -19.96 -0.20
N GLY A 27 0.78 -20.99 0.30
CA GLY A 27 1.23 -22.38 0.19
C GLY A 27 2.41 -22.74 1.10
N ILE A 28 2.81 -21.84 2.02
CA ILE A 28 3.86 -22.07 3.04
C ILE A 28 3.35 -21.60 4.42
N PRO A 29 2.57 -22.44 5.14
CA PRO A 29 1.80 -22.01 6.32
C PRO A 29 2.62 -21.56 7.53
N TRP A 30 3.84 -22.08 7.73
CA TRP A 30 4.58 -21.87 8.98
C TRP A 30 5.27 -20.50 9.10
N LEU A 31 5.55 -19.83 7.97
CA LEU A 31 6.30 -18.57 7.95
C LEU A 31 5.46 -17.38 8.46
N TYR A 32 4.14 -17.46 8.29
CA TYR A 32 3.20 -16.35 8.56
C TYR A 32 2.55 -16.37 9.94
N ASP A 33 2.50 -17.54 10.59
CA ASP A 33 1.90 -17.71 11.93
C ASP A 33 2.59 -16.84 13.01
N ALA A 34 3.86 -16.49 12.81
CA ALA A 34 4.62 -15.65 13.73
C ALA A 34 4.17 -14.18 13.76
N ALA A 35 3.69 -13.62 12.64
CA ALA A 35 3.28 -12.22 12.54
C ALA A 35 1.95 -11.94 13.27
N LYS A 36 1.08 -12.96 13.40
CA LYS A 36 -0.24 -12.84 14.04
C LYS A 36 -0.24 -12.79 15.56
N LYS A 37 0.90 -13.00 16.23
CA LYS A 37 0.95 -13.04 17.69
C LYS A 37 0.48 -11.75 18.38
N PHE A 38 0.52 -10.60 17.69
CA PHE A 38 0.14 -9.30 18.24
C PHE A 38 -1.25 -8.76 17.81
N LEU A 39 -1.88 -9.33 16.77
CA LEU A 39 -3.14 -8.82 16.17
C LEU A 39 -4.37 -9.72 16.39
N ARG A 40 -4.31 -10.68 17.34
CA ARG A 40 -5.30 -11.77 17.47
C ARG A 40 -6.79 -11.35 17.57
N ASN A 41 -7.10 -10.09 17.87
CA ASN A 41 -8.47 -9.64 18.15
C ASN A 41 -9.00 -8.50 17.26
N PHE A 42 -8.21 -7.91 16.36
CA PHE A 42 -8.72 -6.83 15.50
C PHE A 42 -9.51 -7.43 14.33
N LYS A 43 -10.82 -7.17 14.29
CA LYS A 43 -11.73 -7.67 13.27
C LYS A 43 -12.13 -6.57 12.30
N LEU A 44 -12.81 -6.98 11.23
CA LEU A 44 -13.39 -6.01 10.31
C LEU A 44 -14.29 -5.03 11.07
N GLU A 45 -15.17 -5.53 11.95
CA GLU A 45 -16.10 -4.75 12.77
C GLU A 45 -15.42 -3.60 13.55
N ASP A 46 -14.17 -3.79 13.98
CA ASP A 46 -13.40 -2.82 14.75
C ASP A 46 -12.84 -1.66 13.89
N LEU A 47 -12.96 -1.75 12.56
CA LEU A 47 -12.57 -0.67 11.66
C LEU A 47 -13.37 0.60 11.98
N PRO A 48 -12.70 1.75 12.15
CA PRO A 48 -13.38 3.04 12.18
C PRO A 48 -13.97 3.35 10.80
N GLU A 49 -14.70 4.45 10.72
CA GLU A 49 -15.06 5.03 9.41
C GLU A 49 -13.78 5.32 8.61
N ILE A 50 -13.79 4.94 7.33
CA ILE A 50 -12.68 5.13 6.39
C ILE A 50 -13.17 5.83 5.14
N ASP A 51 -12.33 6.69 4.57
CA ASP A 51 -12.64 7.48 3.38
C ASP A 51 -12.21 6.77 2.08
N CYS A 52 -11.19 5.93 2.17
CA CYS A 52 -10.59 5.27 1.01
C CYS A 52 -9.94 3.94 1.39
N LEU A 53 -10.08 2.96 0.50
CA LEU A 53 -9.21 1.79 0.44
C LEU A 53 -8.10 2.05 -0.58
N LEU A 54 -6.85 1.74 -0.23
CA LEU A 54 -5.70 1.78 -1.11
C LEU A 54 -5.12 0.36 -1.24
N ILE A 55 -5.07 -0.16 -2.47
CA ILE A 55 -4.44 -1.45 -2.78
C ILE A 55 -3.19 -1.21 -3.61
N THR A 56 -2.04 -1.59 -3.08
CA THR A 56 -0.75 -1.31 -3.73
C THR A 56 -0.40 -2.32 -4.81
N GLN A 57 -0.70 -3.60 -4.56
CA GLN A 57 -0.35 -4.70 -5.44
C GLN A 57 -1.51 -5.67 -5.63
N SER A 58 -1.46 -6.43 -6.72
CA SER A 58 -2.44 -7.48 -7.03
C SER A 58 -2.25 -8.79 -6.25
N LEU A 59 -1.13 -8.95 -5.52
CA LEU A 59 -0.77 -10.17 -4.81
C LEU A 59 -1.63 -10.37 -3.54
N ASP A 60 -1.81 -11.62 -3.11
CA ASP A 60 -2.71 -11.98 -2.01
C ASP A 60 -2.35 -11.31 -0.67
N ASP A 61 -1.08 -10.94 -0.48
CA ASP A 61 -0.59 -10.24 0.70
C ASP A 61 -0.70 -8.73 0.69
N HIS A 62 -1.37 -8.22 -0.34
CA HIS A 62 -1.80 -6.84 -0.50
C HIS A 62 -3.30 -6.76 -0.81
N CYS A 63 -3.74 -7.50 -1.83
CA CYS A 63 -5.12 -7.60 -2.33
C CYS A 63 -5.82 -8.84 -1.76
N HIS A 64 -5.90 -8.92 -0.43
CA HIS A 64 -6.40 -10.13 0.24
C HIS A 64 -7.92 -10.29 0.11
N LEU A 65 -8.37 -11.09 -0.86
CA LEU A 65 -9.78 -11.24 -1.21
C LEU A 65 -10.68 -11.70 -0.04
N LYS A 66 -10.15 -12.51 0.87
CA LYS A 66 -10.88 -12.96 2.08
C LYS A 66 -11.22 -11.81 3.02
N THR A 67 -10.40 -10.75 3.04
CA THR A 67 -10.69 -9.51 3.77
C THR A 67 -11.55 -8.56 2.92
N LEU A 68 -11.26 -8.44 1.62
CA LEU A 68 -11.91 -7.48 0.73
C LEU A 68 -13.38 -7.81 0.42
N GLY A 69 -13.74 -9.10 0.32
CA GLY A 69 -15.13 -9.50 0.04
C GLY A 69 -16.12 -9.04 1.12
N PRO A 70 -15.91 -9.38 2.41
CA PRO A 70 -16.74 -8.86 3.50
C PRO A 70 -16.68 -7.34 3.65
N LEU A 71 -15.51 -6.74 3.42
CA LEU A 71 -15.36 -5.28 3.44
C LEU A 71 -16.24 -4.60 2.38
N SER A 72 -16.30 -5.14 1.17
CA SER A 72 -17.09 -4.56 0.09
C SER A 72 -18.61 -4.69 0.33
N GLN A 73 -19.05 -5.76 0.99
CA GLN A 73 -20.44 -5.90 1.42
C GLN A 73 -20.81 -4.89 2.51
N ARG A 74 -19.88 -4.62 3.44
CA ARG A 74 -20.09 -3.66 4.53
C ARG A 74 -20.05 -2.20 4.05
N LEU A 75 -19.15 -1.89 3.12
CA LEU A 75 -18.94 -0.54 2.60
C LEU A 75 -19.07 -0.52 1.06
N PRO A 76 -20.28 -0.72 0.50
CA PRO A 76 -20.50 -0.91 -0.94
C PRO A 76 -20.15 0.31 -1.80
N ASN A 77 -20.09 1.50 -1.20
CA ASN A 77 -19.76 2.76 -1.87
C ASN A 77 -18.34 3.24 -1.57
N LEU A 78 -17.53 2.43 -0.87
CA LEU A 78 -16.16 2.79 -0.50
C LEU A 78 -15.36 3.17 -1.75
N ARG A 79 -14.72 4.33 -1.72
CA ARG A 79 -13.75 4.70 -2.75
C ARG A 79 -12.55 3.76 -2.64
N VAL A 80 -12.15 3.18 -3.76
CA VAL A 80 -10.95 2.35 -3.85
C VAL A 80 -9.98 2.99 -4.83
N ILE A 81 -8.71 3.10 -4.45
CA ILE A 81 -7.61 3.48 -5.34
C ILE A 81 -6.67 2.28 -5.42
N SER A 82 -6.26 1.90 -6.63
CA SER A 82 -5.46 0.69 -6.81
C SER A 82 -4.52 0.73 -8.02
N THR A 83 -3.54 -0.17 -8.04
CA THR A 83 -2.83 -0.61 -9.25
C THR A 83 -3.80 -1.21 -10.28
N PRO A 84 -3.61 -0.97 -11.60
CA PRO A 84 -4.35 -1.64 -12.67
C PRO A 84 -4.22 -3.16 -12.66
N ASN A 85 -3.15 -3.72 -12.08
CA ASN A 85 -2.97 -5.18 -12.01
C ASN A 85 -4.04 -5.87 -11.17
N ALA A 86 -4.63 -5.19 -10.18
CA ALA A 86 -5.68 -5.74 -9.33
C ALA A 86 -7.08 -5.65 -9.94
N LYS A 87 -7.22 -5.16 -11.19
CA LYS A 87 -8.53 -4.84 -11.77
C LYS A 87 -9.50 -6.01 -11.82
N SER A 88 -9.04 -7.18 -12.30
CA SER A 88 -9.89 -8.37 -12.38
C SER A 88 -10.32 -8.90 -11.01
N LEU A 89 -9.57 -8.57 -9.95
CA LEU A 89 -9.85 -8.96 -8.57
C LEU A 89 -10.83 -7.99 -7.89
N LEU A 90 -10.70 -6.69 -8.17
CA LEU A 90 -11.46 -5.64 -7.48
C LEU A 90 -12.77 -5.27 -8.18
N ASP A 91 -12.85 -5.32 -9.51
CA ASP A 91 -14.07 -5.00 -10.26
C ASP A 91 -15.30 -5.84 -9.83
N PRO A 92 -15.17 -7.14 -9.48
CA PRO A 92 -16.30 -7.91 -8.94
C PRO A 92 -16.73 -7.52 -7.52
N LEU A 93 -15.88 -6.83 -6.76
CA LEU A 93 -16.11 -6.53 -5.34
C LEU A 93 -16.56 -5.10 -5.12
N PHE A 94 -16.01 -4.13 -5.85
CA PHE A 94 -16.20 -2.70 -5.61
C PHE A 94 -16.66 -1.98 -6.88
N SER A 95 -17.60 -1.05 -6.73
CA SER A 95 -18.17 -0.26 -7.83
C SER A 95 -17.44 1.07 -8.07
N ASN A 96 -16.71 1.58 -7.07
CA ASN A 96 -16.07 2.90 -7.08
C ASN A 96 -14.54 2.75 -7.01
N VAL A 97 -13.94 2.20 -8.07
CA VAL A 97 -12.49 1.94 -8.16
C VAL A 97 -11.81 2.89 -9.14
N THR A 98 -10.75 3.55 -8.69
CA THR A 98 -9.84 4.34 -9.52
C THR A 98 -8.51 3.61 -9.64
N TYR A 99 -8.18 3.18 -10.86
CA TYR A 99 -6.91 2.54 -11.15
C TYR A 99 -5.89 3.58 -11.61
N LEU A 100 -4.71 3.61 -10.98
CA LEU A 100 -3.65 4.58 -11.27
C LEU A 100 -2.41 3.89 -11.84
N GLU A 101 -2.04 4.24 -13.07
CA GLU A 101 -0.72 3.93 -13.62
C GLU A 101 0.36 4.81 -12.94
N PRO A 102 1.63 4.36 -12.87
CA PRO A 102 2.73 5.19 -12.36
C PRO A 102 2.75 6.59 -12.97
N GLY A 103 2.85 7.60 -12.09
CA GLY A 103 2.79 9.02 -12.46
C GLY A 103 1.40 9.65 -12.42
N GLN A 104 0.32 8.85 -12.48
CA GLN A 104 -1.04 9.35 -12.33
C GLN A 104 -1.37 9.65 -10.86
N ASN A 105 -2.37 10.51 -10.67
CA ASN A 105 -2.85 10.91 -9.35
C ASN A 105 -4.37 10.85 -9.24
N SER A 106 -4.83 10.79 -8.00
CA SER A 106 -6.24 10.94 -7.60
C SER A 106 -6.32 11.78 -6.34
N GLU A 107 -7.48 12.37 -6.06
CA GLU A 107 -7.72 13.17 -4.87
C GLU A 107 -8.82 12.59 -4.00
N ILE A 108 -8.57 12.54 -2.69
CA ILE A 108 -9.58 12.28 -1.67
C ILE A 108 -10.01 13.64 -1.10
N LYS A 109 -11.27 14.01 -1.34
CA LYS A 109 -11.91 15.13 -0.66
C LYS A 109 -12.38 14.68 0.71
N VAL A 110 -12.02 15.42 1.75
CA VAL A 110 -12.44 15.18 3.13
C VAL A 110 -13.46 16.23 3.59
N ASN A 111 -14.23 15.91 4.63
CA ASN A 111 -15.40 16.69 5.07
C ASN A 111 -15.10 18.16 5.43
N ASN A 112 -13.85 18.50 5.77
CA ASN A 112 -13.42 19.87 6.06
C ASN A 112 -13.13 20.70 4.79
N GLY A 113 -13.41 20.17 3.59
CA GLY A 113 -13.21 20.84 2.31
C GLY A 113 -11.79 20.77 1.76
N SER A 114 -10.86 20.14 2.47
CA SER A 114 -9.50 19.92 2.00
C SER A 114 -9.37 18.66 1.12
N SER A 115 -8.28 18.57 0.36
CA SER A 115 -8.00 17.42 -0.50
C SER A 115 -6.62 16.82 -0.22
N VAL A 116 -6.59 15.48 -0.17
CA VAL A 116 -5.37 14.68 -0.06
C VAL A 116 -5.06 14.12 -1.44
N ASN A 117 -3.85 14.36 -1.94
CA ASN A 117 -3.40 13.84 -3.22
C ASN A 117 -2.74 12.48 -3.03
N ILE A 118 -3.11 11.53 -3.88
CA ILE A 118 -2.50 10.20 -3.95
C ILE A 118 -1.90 10.05 -5.35
N ARG A 119 -0.59 9.82 -5.43
CA ARG A 119 0.13 9.63 -6.68
C ARG A 119 0.78 8.26 -6.72
N ALA A 120 0.52 7.50 -7.78
CA ALA A 120 1.15 6.21 -8.00
C ALA A 120 2.59 6.38 -8.46
N THR A 121 3.47 5.51 -7.99
CA THR A 121 4.87 5.38 -8.43
C THR A 121 5.13 3.96 -8.88
N ALA A 122 6.03 3.76 -9.84
CA ALA A 122 6.39 2.41 -10.27
C ALA A 122 7.15 1.68 -9.15
N GLY A 123 6.62 0.54 -8.76
CA GLY A 123 7.23 -0.44 -7.87
C GLY A 123 7.84 -1.61 -8.65
N PRO A 124 7.91 -2.83 -8.09
CA PRO A 124 8.48 -3.99 -8.74
C PRO A 124 7.59 -4.56 -9.87
N VAL A 125 8.21 -5.13 -10.89
CA VAL A 125 7.53 -6.01 -11.87
C VAL A 125 7.50 -7.42 -11.29
N LEU A 126 6.34 -7.85 -10.77
CA LEU A 126 6.15 -9.13 -10.10
C LEU A 126 5.52 -10.16 -11.05
N GLY A 127 6.28 -10.54 -12.06
CA GLY A 127 5.84 -11.47 -13.10
C GLY A 127 6.76 -11.43 -14.31
N PRO A 128 6.29 -11.85 -15.49
CA PRO A 128 7.06 -11.73 -16.72
C PRO A 128 7.50 -10.28 -16.98
N PRO A 129 8.65 -10.04 -17.63
CA PRO A 129 9.23 -8.70 -17.76
C PRO A 129 8.38 -7.72 -18.59
N TRP A 130 7.39 -8.20 -19.34
CA TRP A 130 6.42 -7.38 -20.08
C TRP A 130 5.17 -7.02 -19.27
N GLN A 131 5.04 -7.51 -18.02
CA GLN A 131 3.95 -7.14 -17.14
C GLN A 131 4.13 -5.71 -16.62
N ARG A 132 3.01 -5.04 -16.32
CA ARG A 132 3.04 -3.73 -15.68
C ARG A 132 3.67 -3.84 -14.28
N PRO A 133 4.44 -2.84 -13.83
CA PRO A 133 4.88 -2.80 -12.45
C PRO A 133 3.69 -2.72 -11.50
N GLU A 134 3.86 -3.22 -10.29
CA GLU A 134 3.00 -2.87 -9.16
C GLU A 134 3.28 -1.44 -8.69
N ASN A 135 2.47 -0.91 -7.78
CA ASN A 135 2.58 0.48 -7.36
C ASN A 135 3.16 0.64 -5.95
N GLY A 136 4.03 1.64 -5.82
CA GLY A 136 4.18 2.43 -4.60
C GLY A 136 3.30 3.68 -4.65
N TYR A 137 3.18 4.42 -3.55
CA TYR A 137 2.35 5.62 -3.50
C TYR A 137 2.97 6.76 -2.71
N ILE A 138 2.86 7.98 -3.25
CA ILE A 138 3.08 9.22 -2.51
C ILE A 138 1.71 9.79 -2.13
N VAL A 139 1.48 9.94 -0.83
CA VAL A 139 0.27 10.57 -0.27
C VAL A 139 0.66 11.92 0.30
N THR A 140 0.06 12.99 -0.22
CA THR A 140 0.38 14.37 0.15
C THR A 140 -0.83 15.05 0.77
N SER A 141 -0.64 15.59 1.98
CA SER A 141 -1.68 16.35 2.68
C SER A 141 -1.97 17.68 1.98
N PRO A 142 -3.10 18.32 2.30
CA PRO A 142 -3.44 19.63 1.76
C PRO A 142 -2.29 20.64 1.93
N LYS A 143 -2.07 21.47 0.90
CA LYS A 143 -1.00 22.48 0.85
C LYS A 143 0.43 21.93 1.03
N GLY A 144 0.64 20.61 0.88
CA GLY A 144 1.96 19.99 0.94
C GLY A 144 2.59 19.96 2.35
N GLN A 145 1.78 20.11 3.40
CA GLN A 145 2.29 20.18 4.78
C GLN A 145 2.95 18.89 5.26
N LEU A 146 2.47 17.74 4.78
CA LEU A 146 3.00 16.41 5.05
C LEU A 146 2.95 15.58 3.77
N SER A 147 3.97 14.76 3.55
CA SER A 147 3.99 13.78 2.47
C SER A 147 4.55 12.46 2.98
N LEU A 148 3.88 11.38 2.61
CA LEU A 148 4.19 10.01 2.97
C LEU A 148 4.46 9.24 1.70
N TYR A 149 5.60 8.57 1.61
CA TYR A 149 5.88 7.61 0.56
C TYR A 149 5.78 6.20 1.12
N TYR A 150 4.96 5.36 0.51
CA TYR A 150 4.88 3.94 0.81
C TYR A 150 5.35 3.12 -0.37
N GLU A 151 6.37 2.30 -0.13
CA GLU A 151 6.82 1.29 -1.08
C GLU A 151 6.98 -0.04 -0.36
N PRO A 152 6.04 -0.99 -0.54
CA PRO A 152 5.96 -2.21 0.24
C PRO A 152 7.14 -3.16 0.10
N HIS A 153 7.92 -3.12 -0.98
CA HIS A 153 9.03 -4.06 -1.23
C HIS A 153 10.40 -3.40 -1.30
N CYS A 154 10.47 -2.08 -1.06
CA CYS A 154 11.67 -1.26 -1.23
C CYS A 154 12.27 -1.38 -2.66
N VAL A 155 11.39 -1.57 -3.66
CA VAL A 155 11.75 -1.56 -5.08
C VAL A 155 11.04 -0.40 -5.76
N TYR A 156 11.80 0.55 -6.30
CA TYR A 156 11.25 1.81 -6.80
C TYR A 156 12.01 2.30 -8.03
N ASP A 157 11.32 3.03 -8.91
CA ASP A 157 11.96 3.77 -10.00
C ASP A 157 12.74 4.97 -9.46
N LYS A 158 14.07 4.84 -9.41
CA LYS A 158 14.97 5.89 -8.94
C LYS A 158 14.82 7.21 -9.71
N ASN A 159 14.67 7.16 -11.04
CA ASN A 159 14.58 8.36 -11.88
C ASN A 159 13.28 9.13 -11.66
N PHE A 160 12.25 8.40 -11.22
CA PHE A 160 10.99 9.00 -10.77
C PHE A 160 11.17 9.58 -9.36
N VAL A 161 11.57 8.74 -8.41
CA VAL A 161 11.60 9.07 -6.97
C VAL A 161 12.59 10.20 -6.64
N GLU A 162 13.72 10.32 -7.35
CA GLU A 162 14.70 11.38 -7.10
C GLU A 162 14.17 12.81 -7.35
N LYS A 163 13.05 12.94 -8.08
CA LYS A 163 12.39 14.22 -8.37
C LYS A 163 11.30 14.56 -7.37
N GLU A 164 11.00 13.63 -6.46
CA GLU A 164 9.93 13.73 -5.48
C GLU A 164 10.48 14.04 -4.08
N ARG A 165 9.59 14.39 -3.16
CA ARG A 165 9.92 14.57 -1.74
C ARG A 165 8.89 13.91 -0.85
N ALA A 166 9.36 13.21 0.17
CA ALA A 166 8.52 12.60 1.19
C ALA A 166 9.06 12.94 2.58
N HIS A 167 8.20 13.39 3.49
CA HIS A 167 8.58 13.61 4.88
C HIS A 167 8.75 12.27 5.63
N ILE A 168 7.90 11.31 5.30
CA ILE A 168 7.85 9.97 5.90
C ILE A 168 8.03 8.95 4.78
N VAL A 169 8.90 7.96 4.98
CA VAL A 169 9.02 6.79 4.12
C VAL A 169 8.59 5.56 4.92
N ILE A 170 7.62 4.82 4.40
CA ILE A 170 7.20 3.51 4.90
C ILE A 170 7.72 2.48 3.91
N THR A 171 8.65 1.63 4.35
CA THR A 171 9.25 0.60 3.50
C THR A 171 9.94 -0.46 4.38
N PRO A 172 10.10 -1.72 3.94
CA PRO A 172 10.80 -2.71 4.72
C PRO A 172 12.26 -2.34 4.96
N VAL A 173 12.76 -2.58 6.16
CA VAL A 173 14.21 -2.43 6.46
C VAL A 173 14.94 -3.78 6.55
N ILE A 174 14.20 -4.90 6.53
CA ILE A 174 14.77 -6.25 6.61
C ILE A 174 14.71 -6.88 5.22
N LYS A 175 15.87 -7.29 4.71
CA LYS A 175 15.99 -7.96 3.41
C LYS A 175 15.35 -9.35 3.48
N GLN A 176 14.55 -9.71 2.49
CA GLN A 176 14.07 -11.07 2.29
C GLN A 176 14.60 -11.62 0.97
N LEU A 177 15.10 -12.85 1.00
CA LEU A 177 15.71 -13.53 -0.13
C LEU A 177 14.95 -14.82 -0.42
N LEU A 178 14.64 -15.05 -1.70
CA LEU A 178 14.32 -16.37 -2.24
C LEU A 178 15.55 -16.92 -2.97
N PRO A 179 15.64 -18.24 -3.22
CA PRO A 179 16.68 -18.77 -4.11
C PRO A 179 16.62 -18.06 -5.46
N SER A 180 17.73 -17.43 -5.86
CA SER A 180 17.89 -16.67 -7.12
C SER A 180 17.18 -15.31 -7.25
N PHE A 181 16.39 -14.85 -6.27
CA PHE A 181 15.68 -13.55 -6.33
C PHE A 181 15.67 -12.81 -4.99
N THR A 182 15.87 -11.49 -5.00
CA THR A 182 15.61 -10.65 -3.81
C THR A 182 14.12 -10.32 -3.79
N LEU A 183 13.41 -10.78 -2.75
CA LEU A 183 11.96 -10.56 -2.58
C LEU A 183 11.67 -9.20 -1.95
N VAL A 184 12.52 -8.78 -1.01
CA VAL A 184 12.44 -7.48 -0.32
C VAL A 184 13.84 -6.90 -0.21
N SER A 185 14.05 -5.69 -0.72
CA SER A 185 15.29 -4.93 -0.55
C SER A 185 15.38 -4.39 0.88
N GLY A 186 16.57 -4.38 1.49
CA GLY A 186 16.75 -4.16 2.93
C GLY A 186 17.47 -2.85 3.31
N GLN A 187 18.01 -2.81 4.55
CA GLN A 187 18.62 -1.67 5.24
C GLN A 187 19.28 -0.61 4.35
N ASP A 188 20.26 -0.99 3.52
CA ASP A 188 20.98 -0.02 2.69
C ASP A 188 20.09 0.63 1.60
N ASP A 189 19.13 -0.12 1.04
CA ASP A 189 18.15 0.39 0.08
C ASP A 189 17.15 1.32 0.74
N ALA A 190 16.66 0.97 1.94
CA ALA A 190 15.76 1.84 2.70
C ALA A 190 16.44 3.17 3.08
N VAL A 191 17.73 3.13 3.46
CA VAL A 191 18.52 4.35 3.72
C VAL A 191 18.75 5.16 2.44
N ARG A 192 19.03 4.51 1.30
CA ARG A 192 19.15 5.20 0.00
C ARG A 192 17.85 5.88 -0.39
N LEU A 193 16.72 5.18 -0.27
CA LEU A 193 15.40 5.71 -0.56
C LEU A 193 15.07 6.92 0.32
N ALA A 194 15.31 6.81 1.62
CA ALA A 194 15.12 7.92 2.56
C ALA A 194 15.97 9.14 2.21
N LYS A 195 17.23 8.94 1.80
CA LYS A 195 18.11 10.03 1.34
C LYS A 195 17.62 10.66 0.04
N LEU A 196 17.18 9.87 -0.94
CA LEU A 196 16.64 10.37 -2.21
C LEU A 196 15.43 11.28 -1.98
N LEU A 197 14.51 10.83 -1.13
CA LEU A 197 13.28 11.57 -0.82
C LEU A 197 13.45 12.69 0.21
N GLN A 198 14.66 12.84 0.78
CA GLN A 198 14.96 13.77 1.87
C GLN A 198 14.06 13.56 3.09
N ALA A 199 13.79 12.29 3.40
CA ALA A 199 12.88 11.89 4.46
C ALA A 199 13.39 12.30 5.84
N LYS A 200 12.46 12.74 6.68
CA LYS A 200 12.71 13.02 8.10
C LYS A 200 12.52 11.76 8.95
N TYR A 201 11.63 10.87 8.52
CA TYR A 201 11.28 9.66 9.23
C TYR A 201 11.23 8.46 8.30
N VAL A 202 11.68 7.31 8.80
CA VAL A 202 11.54 6.00 8.16
C VAL A 202 10.79 5.09 9.12
N ILE A 203 9.73 4.44 8.63
CA ILE A 203 8.94 3.46 9.36
C ILE A 203 9.12 2.12 8.64
N SER A 204 9.52 1.08 9.37
CA SER A 204 9.58 -0.27 8.79
C SER A 204 8.19 -0.88 8.72
N SER A 205 7.84 -1.43 7.54
CA SER A 205 6.80 -2.46 7.39
C SER A 205 7.32 -3.86 7.71
#